data_AF-A0A3E4QX00-F1
#
_entry.id   AF-A0A3E4QX00-F1
#
_cell.length_a   1.000
_cell.length_b   1.000
_cell.length_c   1.000
_cell.angle_alpha   90.00
_cell.angle_beta   90.00
_cell.angle_gamma   90.00
#
_symmetry.space_group_name_H-M   'P 1'
#
loop_
_entity.id
_entity.type
_entity.pdbx_description
1 polymer ?
#
loop_
_entity_poly.entity_id
_entity_poly.type
_entity_poly.pdbx_seq_one_letter_code
_entity_poly.pdbx_strand_id
1 'polypeptide(L)'
;MRALWPSVAHRPHFAHVSLRRTAERYVQFRDTSTLTSSLDRQRRQVSYLKAFTGKVLQNATGDPAALLSLYQTAQDYTWTNLGFDQFSYLASTMLAKGMTSFDVVTLDGEMGEGETYAEFHLNQDAVYQTVLDTYYTPVDE
;
A
#
# COMPACT_ATOMS: atom_id res chain seq x y z
N MET A 1 22.30 45.74 31.24
CA MET A 1 20.92 45.95 30.76
C MET A 1 20.38 44.61 30.27
N ARG A 2 19.29 44.15 30.88
CA ARG A 2 18.56 42.92 30.53
C ARG A 2 17.80 43.13 29.23
N ALA A 3 17.91 42.20 28.28
CA ALA A 3 16.86 41.93 27.31
C ALA A 3 16.32 40.54 27.65
N LEU A 4 15.13 40.55 28.25
CA LEU A 4 14.31 39.38 28.58
C LEU A 4 13.69 38.85 27.28
N TRP A 5 14.01 37.63 26.88
CA TRP A 5 13.15 36.85 26.00
C TRP A 5 12.30 35.92 26.87
N PRO A 6 10.97 35.84 26.68
CA PRO A 6 10.13 35.02 27.54
C PRO A 6 10.41 33.53 27.36
N SER A 7 10.51 32.85 28.50
CA SER A 7 10.47 31.40 28.65
C SER A 7 9.26 30.82 27.95
N VAL A 8 9.47 29.94 26.96
CA VAL A 8 8.42 29.06 26.46
C VAL A 8 8.37 27.85 27.37
N ALA A 9 7.47 27.94 28.35
CA ALA A 9 7.01 26.82 29.13
C ALA A 9 6.31 25.77 28.24
N HIS A 10 6.57 24.50 28.55
CA HIS A 10 5.73 23.33 28.26
C HIS A 10 5.31 23.13 26.79
N ARG A 11 6.19 22.48 26.01
CA ARG A 11 5.72 21.63 24.90
C ARG A 11 5.23 20.30 25.48
N PRO A 12 3.97 19.89 25.27
CA PRO A 12 3.52 18.60 25.76
C PRO A 12 4.29 17.48 25.02
N HIS A 13 4.59 16.44 25.78
CA HIS A 13 5.29 15.23 25.36
C HIS A 13 4.61 14.56 24.16
N PHE A 14 5.03 14.88 22.94
CA PHE A 14 4.99 13.92 21.84
C PHE A 14 6.29 13.12 21.87
N ALA A 15 6.40 12.26 22.88
CA ALA A 15 7.43 11.24 22.94
C ALA A 15 7.32 10.36 21.69
N HIS A 16 8.36 10.41 20.86
CA HIS A 16 8.71 9.48 19.77
C HIS A 16 7.61 8.49 19.36
N VAL A 17 6.61 8.96 18.60
CA VAL A 17 5.87 8.03 17.74
C VAL A 17 6.84 7.64 16.64
N SER A 18 7.48 6.48 16.78
CA SER A 18 8.29 5.91 15.71
C SER A 18 7.48 5.88 14.42
N LEU A 19 8.08 6.28 13.30
CA LEU A 19 7.44 6.26 11.97
C LEU A 19 6.76 4.91 11.68
N ARG A 20 7.29 3.81 12.24
CA ARG A 20 6.68 2.47 12.19
C ARG A 20 5.29 2.42 12.81
N ARG A 21 5.11 2.93 14.04
CA ARG A 21 3.80 2.96 14.73
C ARG A 21 2.82 3.88 14.02
N THR A 22 3.32 4.94 13.38
CA THR A 22 2.50 5.83 12.54
C THR A 22 2.02 5.12 11.27
N ALA A 23 2.88 4.38 10.58
CA ALA A 23 2.52 3.63 9.37
C ALA A 23 1.50 2.54 9.66
N GLU A 24 1.71 1.75 10.73
CA GLU A 24 0.77 0.72 11.17
C GLU A 24 -0.61 1.32 11.49
N ARG A 25 -0.66 2.38 12.31
CA ARG A 25 -1.92 3.07 12.60
C ARG A 25 -2.56 3.63 11.33
N TYR A 26 -1.79 4.20 10.41
CA TYR A 26 -2.30 4.78 9.18
C TYR A 26 -3.04 3.76 8.31
N VAL A 27 -2.49 2.56 8.15
CA VAL A 27 -3.10 1.49 7.33
C VAL A 27 -4.23 0.73 8.04
N GLN A 28 -4.26 0.75 9.38
CA GLN A 28 -5.28 0.06 10.18
C GLN A 28 -6.48 0.94 10.56
N PHE A 29 -6.28 2.25 10.69
CA PHE A 29 -7.30 3.16 11.21
C PHE A 29 -8.63 3.03 10.45
N ARG A 30 -9.71 2.94 11.22
CA ARG A 30 -11.09 2.92 10.75
C ARG A 30 -11.96 3.65 11.77
N ASP A 31 -12.70 4.66 11.31
CA ASP A 31 -13.82 5.23 12.05
C ASP A 31 -15.06 4.35 11.83
N THR A 32 -15.56 3.69 12.88
CA THR A 32 -16.69 2.76 12.76
C THR A 32 -18.05 3.46 12.71
N SER A 33 -18.10 4.77 12.91
CA SER A 33 -19.33 5.57 12.78
C SER A 33 -19.65 5.97 11.34
N THR A 34 -18.70 5.78 10.41
CA THR A 34 -18.83 6.13 9.00
C THR A 34 -18.91 4.88 8.12
N LEU A 35 -20.00 4.75 7.35
CA LEU A 35 -20.26 3.58 6.50
C LEU A 35 -19.10 3.29 5.52
N THR A 36 -18.58 4.33 4.87
CA THR A 36 -17.52 4.23 3.84
C THR A 36 -16.10 4.10 4.40
N SER A 37 -15.94 4.08 5.73
CA SER A 37 -14.63 4.10 6.39
C SER A 37 -13.74 2.90 6.02
N SER A 38 -14.35 1.76 5.67
CA SER A 38 -13.64 0.60 5.10
C SER A 38 -12.95 0.94 3.78
N LEU A 39 -13.63 1.67 2.90
CA LEU A 39 -13.08 2.10 1.61
C LEU A 39 -11.99 3.16 1.81
N ASP A 40 -12.15 4.07 2.77
CA ASP A 40 -11.09 5.03 3.11
C ASP A 40 -9.84 4.34 3.67
N ARG A 41 -10.02 3.29 4.46
CA ARG A 41 -8.91 2.44 4.92
C ARG A 41 -8.22 1.74 3.75
N GLN A 42 -8.99 1.17 2.81
CA GLN A 42 -8.43 0.57 1.60
C GLN A 42 -7.61 1.58 0.79
N ARG A 43 -8.11 2.82 0.61
CA ARG A 43 -7.37 3.90 -0.08
C ARG A 43 -6.04 4.21 0.62
N ARG A 44 -6.01 4.27 1.95
CA ARG A 44 -4.77 4.44 2.73
C ARG A 44 -3.80 3.27 2.55
N GLN A 45 -4.30 2.04 2.56
CA GLN A 45 -3.49 0.85 2.30
C GLN A 45 -2.85 0.88 0.91
N VAL A 46 -3.62 1.24 -0.12
CA VAL A 46 -3.11 1.41 -1.49
C VAL A 46 -2.08 2.54 -1.57
N SER A 47 -2.36 3.69 -0.93
CA SER A 47 -1.41 4.81 -0.87
C SER A 47 -0.09 4.40 -0.20
N TYR A 48 -0.16 3.66 0.90
CA TYR A 48 1.03 3.16 1.58
C TYR A 48 1.81 2.19 0.69
N LEU A 49 1.14 1.25 0.03
CA LEU A 49 1.79 0.29 -0.87
C LEU A 49 2.48 1.00 -2.05
N LYS A 50 1.81 1.98 -2.66
CA LYS A 50 2.41 2.81 -3.73
C LYS A 50 3.66 3.54 -3.27
N ALA A 51 3.61 4.19 -2.10
CA ALA A 51 4.76 4.88 -1.53
C ALA A 51 5.91 3.91 -1.15
N PHE A 52 5.57 2.78 -0.54
CA PHE A 52 6.53 1.75 -0.14
C PHE A 52 7.24 1.16 -1.36
N THR A 53 6.50 0.68 -2.36
CA THR A 53 7.08 0.13 -3.59
C THR A 53 7.92 1.16 -4.34
N GLY A 54 7.45 2.42 -4.42
CA GLY A 54 8.24 3.50 -5.01
C GLY A 54 9.58 3.70 -4.31
N LYS A 55 9.62 3.62 -2.97
CA LYS A 55 10.87 3.69 -2.21
C LYS A 55 11.76 2.47 -2.39
N VAL A 56 11.18 1.27 -2.41
CA VAL A 56 11.91 0.04 -2.66
C VAL A 56 12.57 0.05 -4.04
N LEU A 57 11.84 0.42 -5.09
CA LEU A 57 12.36 0.49 -6.46
C LEU A 57 13.39 1.61 -6.65
N GLN A 58 13.18 2.77 -6.02
CA GLN A 58 14.20 3.84 -5.97
C GLN A 58 15.50 3.36 -5.33
N ASN A 59 15.42 2.64 -4.20
CA ASN A 59 16.60 2.12 -3.51
C ASN A 59 17.28 0.97 -4.27
N ALA A 60 16.50 0.17 -5.01
CA ALA A 60 17.03 -0.91 -5.85
C ALA A 60 17.68 -0.40 -7.15
N THR A 61 17.45 0.87 -7.52
CA THR A 61 18.04 1.48 -8.71
C THR A 61 19.54 1.67 -8.47
N GLY A 62 20.37 0.83 -9.09
CA GLY A 62 21.82 0.79 -8.86
C GLY A 62 22.27 -0.27 -7.85
N ASP A 63 21.34 -0.90 -7.11
CA ASP A 63 21.62 -2.05 -6.24
C ASP A 63 20.48 -3.09 -6.30
N PRO A 64 20.49 -3.98 -7.31
CA PRO A 64 19.49 -5.06 -7.42
C PRO A 64 19.48 -6.02 -6.22
N ALA A 65 20.57 -6.12 -5.45
CA ALA A 65 20.64 -7.02 -4.29
C ALA A 65 19.73 -6.54 -3.15
N ALA A 66 19.40 -5.24 -3.09
CA ALA A 66 18.48 -4.68 -2.11
C ALA A 66 17.10 -5.35 -2.12
N LEU A 67 16.59 -5.75 -3.30
CA LEU A 67 15.31 -6.47 -3.42
C LEU A 67 15.40 -7.88 -2.84
N LEU A 68 16.52 -8.57 -3.03
CA LEU A 68 16.73 -9.92 -2.52
C LEU A 68 16.88 -9.91 -0.99
N SER A 69 17.60 -8.94 -0.44
CA SER A 69 17.71 -8.76 1.02
C SER A 69 16.36 -8.40 1.65
N LEU A 70 15.55 -7.57 0.97
CA LEU A 70 14.19 -7.28 1.42
C LEU A 70 13.32 -8.54 1.42
N TYR A 71 13.42 -9.37 0.38
CA TYR A 71 12.69 -10.64 0.32
C TYR A 71 13.08 -11.60 1.44
N GLN A 72 14.39 -11.79 1.67
CA GLN A 72 14.90 -12.61 2.78
C GLN A 72 14.34 -12.12 4.13
N THR A 73 14.34 -10.80 4.37
CA THR A 73 13.75 -10.22 5.59
C THR A 73 12.24 -10.48 5.66
N ALA A 74 11.54 -10.40 4.54
CA ALA A 74 10.09 -10.60 4.48
C ALA A 74 9.68 -12.05 4.76
N GLN A 75 10.56 -13.04 4.52
CA GLN A 75 10.29 -14.45 4.78
C GLN A 75 10.05 -14.74 6.27
N ASP A 76 10.63 -13.96 7.19
CA ASP A 76 10.38 -14.08 8.63
C ASP A 76 8.95 -13.66 9.03
N TYR A 77 8.25 -12.92 8.16
CA TYR A 77 6.96 -12.29 8.45
C TYR A 77 5.85 -12.64 7.43
N THR A 78 6.14 -13.50 6.44
CA THR A 78 5.24 -13.80 5.32
C THR A 78 5.14 -15.29 5.08
N TRP A 79 3.94 -15.78 4.76
CA TRP A 79 3.74 -17.12 4.22
C TRP A 79 3.47 -17.01 2.71
N THR A 80 4.34 -17.61 1.89
CA THR A 80 4.24 -17.56 0.42
C THR A 80 4.71 -18.88 -0.20
N ASN A 81 4.18 -19.21 -1.38
CA ASN A 81 4.66 -20.32 -2.20
C ASN A 81 5.70 -19.89 -3.24
N LEU A 82 6.08 -18.60 -3.27
CA LEU A 82 7.14 -18.11 -4.14
C LEU A 82 8.51 -18.57 -3.62
N GLY A 83 9.25 -19.31 -4.44
CA GLY A 83 10.64 -19.66 -4.19
C GLY A 83 11.56 -18.44 -4.32
N PHE A 84 12.78 -18.54 -3.78
CA PHE A 84 13.80 -17.49 -3.91
C PHE A 84 14.22 -17.27 -5.36
N ASP A 85 14.31 -18.35 -6.15
CA ASP A 85 14.59 -18.35 -7.58
C ASP A 85 13.47 -17.65 -8.38
N GLN A 86 12.21 -17.97 -8.09
CA GLN A 86 11.04 -17.35 -8.71
C GLN A 86 10.99 -15.85 -8.40
N PHE A 87 11.21 -15.47 -7.13
CA PHE A 87 11.27 -14.06 -6.74
C PHE A 87 12.43 -13.33 -7.44
N SER A 88 13.62 -13.94 -7.49
CA SER A 88 14.79 -13.34 -8.15
C SER A 88 14.55 -13.10 -9.64
N TYR A 89 13.88 -14.04 -10.32
CA TYR A 89 13.48 -13.88 -11.71
C TYR A 89 12.49 -12.72 -11.89
N LEU A 90 11.47 -12.61 -11.04
CA LEU A 90 10.51 -11.50 -11.08
C LEU A 90 11.21 -10.16 -10.83
N ALA A 91 12.04 -10.06 -9.80
CA ALA A 91 12.76 -8.84 -9.43
C ALA A 91 13.68 -8.35 -10.56
N SER A 92 14.46 -9.25 -11.15
CA SER A 92 15.35 -8.91 -12.27
C SER A 92 14.56 -8.48 -13.51
N THR A 93 13.43 -9.14 -13.81
CA THR A 93 12.55 -8.76 -14.92
C THR A 93 11.95 -7.37 -14.72
N MET A 94 11.44 -7.07 -13.52
CA MET A 94 10.87 -5.75 -13.18
C MET A 94 11.92 -4.63 -13.35
N LEU A 95 13.14 -4.83 -12.84
CA LEU A 95 14.22 -3.86 -12.96
C LEU A 95 14.67 -3.68 -14.43
N ALA A 96 14.82 -4.77 -15.17
CA ALA A 96 15.23 -4.74 -16.58
C ALA A 96 14.20 -4.04 -17.49
N LYS A 97 12.91 -4.08 -17.11
CA LYS A 97 11.82 -3.38 -17.80
C LYS A 97 11.61 -1.94 -17.29
N GLY A 98 12.41 -1.47 -16.34
CA GLY A 98 12.36 -0.09 -15.84
C GLY A 98 11.12 0.23 -15.00
N MET A 99 10.58 -0.77 -14.30
CA MET A 99 9.42 -0.56 -13.44
C MET A 99 9.75 0.42 -12.31
N THR A 100 8.96 1.48 -12.17
CA THR A 100 9.11 2.52 -11.13
C THR A 100 7.90 2.64 -10.22
N SER A 101 6.77 2.07 -10.63
CA SER A 101 5.50 2.04 -9.92
C SER A 101 4.69 0.81 -10.35
N PHE A 102 3.49 0.64 -9.76
CA PHE A 102 2.51 -0.37 -10.16
C PHE A 102 1.12 0.26 -10.17
N ASP A 103 0.24 -0.31 -10.99
CA ASP A 103 -1.15 0.07 -11.05
C ASP A 103 -1.98 -0.76 -10.06
N VAL A 104 -3.03 -0.14 -9.55
CA VAL A 104 -4.02 -0.79 -8.68
C VAL A 104 -5.38 -0.45 -9.24
N VAL A 105 -6.16 -1.49 -9.54
CA VAL A 105 -7.56 -1.36 -9.91
C VAL A 105 -8.40 -1.75 -8.70
N THR A 106 -9.29 -0.85 -8.29
CA THR A 106 -10.34 -1.17 -7.31
C THR A 106 -11.56 -1.62 -8.09
N LEU A 107 -12.09 -2.80 -7.75
CA LEU A 107 -13.31 -3.30 -8.37
C LEU A 107 -14.49 -2.38 -8.09
N ASP A 108 -15.28 -2.11 -9.12
CA ASP A 108 -16.42 -1.21 -9.03
C ASP A 108 -17.59 -1.83 -8.28
N GLY A 109 -18.37 -0.99 -7.61
CA GLY A 109 -19.46 -1.42 -6.76
C GLY A 109 -19.95 -0.33 -5.81
N GLU A 110 -20.99 -0.66 -5.07
CA GLU A 110 -21.68 0.27 -4.18
C GLU A 110 -21.59 -0.17 -2.73
N MET A 111 -21.41 0.81 -1.85
CA MET A 111 -21.42 0.60 -0.41
C MET A 111 -22.85 0.66 0.10
N GLY A 112 -23.34 -0.46 0.64
CA GLY A 112 -24.64 -0.59 1.28
C GLY A 112 -24.55 -0.85 2.77
N GLU A 113 -25.67 -0.64 3.46
CA GLU A 113 -25.87 -1.06 4.85
C GLU A 113 -26.68 -2.36 4.85
N GLY A 114 -26.07 -3.45 5.31
CA GLY A 114 -26.76 -4.72 5.57
C GLY A 114 -27.42 -4.71 6.96
N GLU A 115 -28.06 -5.82 7.34
CA GLU A 115 -28.77 -5.91 8.63
C GLU A 115 -27.87 -5.73 9.85
N THR A 116 -26.60 -6.13 9.73
CA THR A 116 -25.62 -6.08 10.84
C THR A 116 -24.32 -5.38 10.46
N TYR A 117 -23.93 -5.41 9.18
CA TYR A 117 -22.63 -4.94 8.72
C TYR A 117 -22.75 -4.08 7.46
N ALA A 118 -21.73 -3.25 7.22
CA ALA A 118 -21.54 -2.60 5.93
C ALA A 118 -21.19 -3.65 4.86
N GLU A 119 -21.86 -3.60 3.71
CA GLU A 119 -21.73 -4.57 2.62
C GLU A 119 -21.33 -3.87 1.32
N PHE A 120 -20.30 -4.38 0.64
CA PHE A 120 -19.88 -3.83 -0.65
C PHE A 120 -20.41 -4.73 -1.77
N HIS A 121 -21.39 -4.23 -2.50
CA HIS A 121 -22.03 -4.96 -3.59
C HIS A 121 -21.29 -4.66 -4.89
N LEU A 122 -20.57 -5.64 -5.40
CA LEU A 122 -19.80 -5.53 -6.64
C LEU A 122 -20.71 -5.45 -7.85
N ASN A 123 -20.41 -4.52 -8.77
CA ASN A 123 -20.99 -4.50 -10.09
C ASN A 123 -20.36 -5.64 -10.92
N GLN A 124 -21.12 -6.73 -11.14
CA GLN A 124 -20.58 -7.94 -11.77
C GLN A 124 -20.14 -7.71 -13.22
N ASP A 125 -20.86 -6.87 -13.97
CA ASP A 125 -20.49 -6.54 -15.36
C ASP A 125 -19.17 -5.76 -15.38
N ALA A 126 -19.00 -4.81 -14.47
CA ALA A 126 -17.75 -4.06 -14.33
C ALA A 126 -16.58 -4.93 -13.85
N VAL A 127 -16.83 -5.91 -12.98
CA VAL A 127 -15.81 -6.89 -12.57
C VAL A 127 -15.37 -7.73 -13.77
N TYR A 128 -16.31 -8.21 -14.58
CA TYR A 128 -16.00 -8.95 -15.80
C TYR A 128 -15.16 -8.11 -16.77
N GLN A 129 -15.58 -6.87 -17.02
CA GLN A 129 -14.83 -5.96 -17.88
C GLN A 129 -13.43 -5.67 -17.33
N THR A 130 -13.28 -5.49 -16.02
CA THR A 130 -11.98 -5.27 -15.38
C THR A 130 -11.03 -6.45 -15.63
N VAL A 131 -11.52 -7.69 -15.59
CA VAL A 131 -10.72 -8.88 -15.89
C VAL A 131 -10.27 -8.88 -17.36
N LEU A 132 -11.17 -8.54 -18.29
CA LEU A 132 -10.84 -8.41 -19.71
C LEU A 132 -9.75 -7.35 -19.93
N ASP A 133 -9.95 -6.14 -19.42
CA ASP A 133 -9.05 -5.01 -19.61
C ASP A 133 -7.66 -5.25 -18.99
N THR A 134 -7.60 -6.05 -17.91
CA THR A 134 -6.34 -6.32 -17.19
C THR A 134 -5.52 -7.44 -17.84
N TYR A 135 -6.18 -8.48 -18.35
CA TYR A 135 -5.50 -9.74 -18.74
C TYR A 135 -5.58 -10.08 -20.23
N TYR A 136 -6.44 -9.42 -21.00
CA TYR A 136 -6.66 -9.72 -22.41
C TYR A 136 -6.38 -8.49 -23.28
N THR A 137 -5.80 -8.72 -24.46
CA THR A 137 -5.67 -7.69 -25.49
C THR A 137 -6.73 -7.97 -26.56
N PRO A 138 -7.59 -6.99 -26.91
CA PRO A 138 -8.56 -7.16 -27.99
C PRO A 138 -7.86 -7.52 -29.30
N VAL A 139 -8.48 -8.42 -30.06
CA VAL A 139 -8.10 -8.68 -31.46
C VAL A 139 -9.17 -8.02 -32.34
N ASP A 140 -8.73 -7.32 -33.38
CA ASP A 140 -9.66 -6.82 -34.40
C ASP A 140 -10.30 -8.01 -35.13
N GLU A 141 -11.58 -7.88 -35.51
CA GLU A 141 -12.29 -8.86 -36.35
C GLU A 141 -11.82 -8.85 -37.81
#